data_AF-A0A7J5W7K1-F1
#
_entry.id   AF-A0A7J5W7K1-F1
#
_cell.length_a   1.000
_cell.length_b   1.000
_cell.length_c   1.000
_cell.angle_alpha   90.00
_cell.angle_beta   90.00
_cell.angle_gamma   90.00
#
_symmetry.space_group_name_H-M   'P 1'
#
loop_
_entity.id
_entity.type
_entity.pdbx_description
1 polymer ?
#
loop_
_entity_poly.entity_id
_entity_poly.type
_entity_poly.pdbx_seq_one_letter_code
_entity_poly.pdbx_strand_id
1 'polypeptide(L)'
;MSFALLLVAICFGAAMAQAQEKVAVKDLSSELGNKYYDALDFLIKNSWITDTLNQEKLQPDIALSAVIPSMIRYSALRDIVEASAMRTLYISSGRKYAHYSVGRFQMKPSFAELVERTYTRQKLGPYKFIISNTSKARSERARRLESIEWQVRYLVMFNKIMDKRYAHIKWKNEEDKARFYATAFDVGFNRDERTIRRMMSPKTTNRRILNRKVKNVNSKYRTGDVAVWFILNDAYKFVP
;
A
#
# COMPACT_ATOMS: atom_id res chain seq x y z
N MET A 1 -8.89 67.20 20.63
CA MET A 1 -9.60 66.08 21.28
C MET A 1 -10.30 65.25 20.21
N SER A 2 -10.00 63.95 20.20
CA SER A 2 -10.70 62.76 19.66
C SER A 2 -11.19 62.74 18.20
N PHE A 3 -10.58 61.98 17.28
CA PHE A 3 -10.66 60.51 17.03
C PHE A 3 -12.03 59.98 16.57
N ALA A 4 -12.12 59.60 15.28
CA ALA A 4 -12.87 58.47 14.70
C ALA A 4 -12.74 58.58 13.15
N LEU A 5 -11.80 57.94 12.44
CA LEU A 5 -11.58 56.52 12.20
C LEU A 5 -12.86 55.77 11.76
N LEU A 6 -13.10 55.69 10.46
CA LEU A 6 -13.78 54.54 9.86
C LEU A 6 -13.14 54.19 8.50
N LEU A 7 -12.09 53.38 8.61
CA LEU A 7 -11.43 52.68 7.51
C LEU A 7 -12.36 51.54 7.07
N VAL A 8 -12.97 51.66 5.89
CA VAL A 8 -13.62 50.54 5.19
C VAL A 8 -12.51 49.65 4.66
N ALA A 9 -12.12 48.66 5.46
CA ALA A 9 -11.18 47.63 5.08
C ALA A 9 -11.85 46.70 4.06
N ILE A 10 -11.46 46.86 2.79
CA ILE A 10 -11.73 45.89 1.72
C ILE A 10 -11.03 44.59 2.12
N CYS A 11 -11.80 43.60 2.56
CA CYS A 11 -11.36 42.22 2.74
C CYS A 11 -10.99 41.63 1.38
N PHE A 12 -9.78 41.91 0.91
CA PHE A 12 -9.14 41.07 -0.10
C PHE A 12 -8.95 39.69 0.54
N GLY A 13 -9.82 38.77 0.13
CA GLY A 13 -9.69 37.36 0.43
C GLY A 13 -8.34 36.88 -0.07
N ALA A 14 -7.39 36.75 0.85
CA ALA A 14 -6.23 35.92 0.66
C ALA A 14 -6.74 34.50 0.41
N ALA A 15 -6.86 34.14 -0.86
CA ALA A 15 -6.84 32.75 -1.27
C ALA A 15 -5.51 32.19 -0.78
N MET A 16 -5.51 31.68 0.45
CA MET A 16 -4.46 30.81 0.95
C MET A 16 -4.50 29.56 0.07
N ALA A 17 -3.76 29.64 -1.04
CA ALA A 17 -3.17 28.46 -1.64
C ALA A 17 -2.45 27.74 -0.50
N GLN A 18 -3.06 26.68 0.01
CA GLN A 18 -2.36 25.73 0.86
C GLN A 18 -1.27 25.11 -0.01
N ALA A 19 -0.13 25.79 -0.07
CA ALA A 19 1.12 25.20 -0.48
C ALA A 19 1.32 24.01 0.45
N GLN A 20 1.04 22.82 -0.06
CA GLN A 20 1.30 21.59 0.64
C GLN A 20 2.82 21.55 0.83
N GLU A 21 3.25 21.83 2.06
CA GLU A 21 4.64 21.79 2.49
C GLU A 21 5.27 20.51 1.92
N LYS A 22 6.37 20.66 1.15
CA LYS A 22 7.16 19.52 0.69
C LYS A 22 7.55 18.79 1.95
N VAL A 23 6.90 17.65 2.22
CA VAL A 23 7.21 16.80 3.36
C VAL A 23 8.68 16.43 3.19
N ALA A 24 9.56 17.08 3.94
CA ALA A 24 10.95 16.70 4.00
C ALA A 24 10.96 15.23 4.38
N VAL A 25 11.37 14.37 3.45
CA VAL A 25 11.52 12.95 3.73
C VAL A 25 12.66 12.87 4.71
N LYS A 26 12.31 12.76 6.00
CA LYS A 26 13.26 12.56 7.09
C LYS A 26 14.21 11.43 6.66
N ASP A 27 15.51 11.61 6.86
CA ASP A 27 16.49 10.56 6.55
C ASP A 27 16.12 9.29 7.32
N LEU A 28 15.53 8.34 6.59
CA LEU A 28 15.01 7.08 7.10
C LEU A 28 16.10 6.01 7.10
N SER A 29 17.31 6.29 6.61
CA SER A 29 18.39 5.30 6.45
C SER A 29 18.77 4.63 7.77
N SER A 30 19.03 5.44 8.82
CA SER A 30 19.32 4.98 10.19
C SER A 30 18.16 4.24 10.86
N GLU A 31 16.95 4.46 10.34
CA GLU A 31 15.69 4.17 10.98
C GLU A 31 15.02 2.90 10.39
N LEU A 32 15.25 2.62 9.10
CA LEU A 32 14.81 1.42 8.38
C LEU A 32 15.71 0.21 8.62
N GLY A 33 17.01 0.46 8.86
CA GLY A 33 18.01 -0.55 9.20
C GLY A 33 18.16 -1.69 8.19
N ASN A 34 18.71 -2.83 8.63
CA ASN A 34 19.04 -3.97 7.76
C ASN A 34 17.83 -4.58 7.04
N LYS A 35 16.62 -4.39 7.57
CA LYS A 35 15.39 -4.96 6.97
C LYS A 35 15.01 -4.31 5.64
N TYR A 36 15.39 -3.06 5.43
CA TYR A 36 15.18 -2.41 4.15
C TYR A 36 16.15 -2.93 3.09
N TYR A 37 17.43 -3.01 3.41
CA TYR A 37 18.41 -3.58 2.50
C TYR A 37 18.13 -5.06 2.20
N ASP A 38 17.65 -5.84 3.16
CA ASP A 38 17.15 -7.20 2.93
C ASP A 38 15.98 -7.24 1.93
N ALA A 39 15.05 -6.27 1.99
CA ALA A 39 13.97 -6.14 1.02
C ALA A 39 14.48 -5.78 -0.38
N LEU A 40 15.46 -4.88 -0.49
CA LEU A 40 16.10 -4.54 -1.76
C LEU A 40 16.88 -5.71 -2.35
N ASP A 41 17.74 -6.35 -1.55
CA ASP A 41 18.54 -7.51 -1.96
C ASP A 41 17.65 -8.63 -2.46
N PHE A 42 16.50 -8.84 -1.82
CA PHE A 42 15.51 -9.79 -2.29
C PHE A 42 15.01 -9.44 -3.70
N LEU A 43 14.66 -8.16 -3.96
CA LEU A 43 14.20 -7.73 -5.28
C LEU A 43 15.30 -7.82 -6.34
N ILE A 44 16.53 -7.42 -6.00
CA ILE A 44 17.69 -7.48 -6.90
C ILE A 44 18.00 -8.93 -7.29
N LYS A 45 18.00 -9.86 -6.32
CA LYS A 45 18.21 -11.30 -6.58
C LYS A 45 17.06 -11.93 -7.38
N ASN A 46 15.88 -11.31 -7.38
CA ASN A 46 14.69 -11.78 -8.08
C ASN A 46 14.32 -10.80 -9.21
N SER A 47 15.26 -10.50 -10.11
CA SER A 47 15.03 -9.61 -11.26
C SER A 47 13.87 -10.04 -12.16
N TRP A 48 13.51 -11.33 -12.15
CA TRP A 48 12.31 -11.82 -12.85
C TRP A 48 11.01 -11.10 -12.41
N ILE A 49 10.99 -10.52 -11.20
CA ILE A 49 9.86 -9.72 -10.71
C ILE A 49 9.73 -8.44 -11.52
N THR A 50 10.83 -7.72 -11.74
CA THR A 50 10.84 -6.50 -12.57
C THR A 50 10.55 -6.85 -14.03
N ASP A 51 11.09 -7.95 -14.53
CA ASP A 51 10.81 -8.42 -15.89
C ASP A 51 9.32 -8.71 -16.09
N THR A 52 8.67 -9.33 -15.10
CA THR A 52 7.23 -9.60 -15.12
C THR A 52 6.41 -8.30 -15.11
N LEU A 53 6.81 -7.30 -14.31
CA LEU A 53 6.14 -6.01 -14.26
C LEU A 53 6.25 -5.28 -15.60
N ASN A 54 7.43 -5.30 -16.23
CA ASN A 54 7.68 -4.73 -17.54
C ASN A 54 6.87 -5.44 -18.64
N GLN A 55 6.82 -6.77 -18.65
CA GLN A 55 6.02 -7.55 -19.59
C GLN A 55 4.52 -7.22 -19.49
N GLU A 56 4.04 -6.94 -18.28
CA GLU A 56 2.65 -6.55 -18.00
C GLU A 56 2.39 -5.05 -18.26
N LYS A 57 3.38 -4.32 -18.80
CA LYS A 57 3.36 -2.87 -19.11
C LYS A 57 3.08 -2.00 -17.89
N LEU A 58 3.60 -2.40 -16.73
CA LEU A 58 3.52 -1.65 -15.48
C LEU A 58 4.85 -0.96 -15.21
N GLN A 59 4.79 0.17 -14.50
CA GLN A 59 5.97 0.87 -13.98
C GLN A 59 6.52 0.12 -12.75
N PRO A 60 7.72 -0.51 -12.81
CA PRO A 60 8.19 -1.36 -11.73
C PRO A 60 8.47 -0.59 -10.43
N ASP A 61 9.00 0.61 -10.52
CA ASP A 61 9.21 1.54 -9.41
C ASP A 61 7.92 1.79 -8.61
N ILE A 62 6.83 2.16 -9.29
CA ILE A 62 5.53 2.40 -8.65
C ILE A 62 4.96 1.11 -8.07
N ALA A 63 5.00 0.00 -8.82
CA ALA A 63 4.48 -1.27 -8.35
C ALA A 63 5.22 -1.79 -7.10
N LEU A 64 6.55 -1.72 -7.10
CA LEU A 64 7.39 -2.16 -6.00
C LEU A 64 7.27 -1.23 -4.78
N SER A 65 7.12 0.08 -5.00
CA SER A 65 6.88 1.05 -3.92
C SER A 65 5.64 0.68 -3.07
N ALA A 66 4.64 0.03 -3.67
CA ALA A 66 3.44 -0.39 -2.95
C ALA A 66 3.70 -1.52 -1.94
N VAL A 67 4.66 -2.41 -2.21
CA VAL A 67 4.94 -3.61 -1.41
C VAL A 67 6.15 -3.48 -0.50
N ILE A 68 7.15 -2.67 -0.87
CA ILE A 68 8.37 -2.46 -0.07
C ILE A 68 8.09 -2.18 1.41
N PRO A 69 7.16 -1.28 1.78
CA PRO A 69 6.87 -1.04 3.19
C PRO A 69 6.34 -2.26 3.94
N SER A 70 5.69 -3.18 3.24
CA SER A 70 5.23 -4.46 3.77
C SER A 70 6.37 -5.47 3.87
N MET A 71 7.27 -5.50 2.89
CA MET A 71 8.46 -6.37 2.87
C MET A 71 9.42 -6.08 4.03
N ILE A 72 9.59 -4.81 4.41
CA ILE A 72 10.45 -4.41 5.54
C ILE A 72 9.93 -4.97 6.88
N ARG A 73 8.62 -5.18 6.99
CA ARG A 73 7.99 -5.75 8.19
C ARG A 73 8.07 -7.27 8.24
N TYR A 74 8.48 -7.90 7.14
CA TYR A 74 8.58 -9.34 7.03
C TYR A 74 9.55 -9.92 8.06
N SER A 75 9.18 -11.09 8.59
CA SER A 75 10.05 -11.95 9.38
C SER A 75 9.68 -13.38 9.05
N ALA A 76 10.61 -14.13 8.45
CA ALA A 76 10.32 -15.47 7.94
C ALA A 76 9.80 -16.43 9.02
N LEU A 77 10.47 -16.46 10.19
CA LEU A 77 10.07 -17.34 11.28
C LEU A 77 8.67 -17.00 11.83
N ARG A 78 8.39 -15.70 12.00
CA ARG A 78 7.08 -15.24 12.48
C ARG A 78 5.98 -15.54 11.46
N ASP A 79 6.26 -15.31 10.19
CA ASP A 79 5.33 -15.55 9.09
C ASP A 79 4.93 -17.02 9.01
N ILE A 80 5.87 -17.96 9.11
CA ILE A 80 5.59 -19.41 9.09
C ILE A 80 4.62 -19.81 10.21
N VAL A 81 4.89 -19.38 11.45
CA VAL A 81 4.07 -19.75 12.61
C VAL A 81 2.69 -19.10 12.55
N GLU A 82 2.63 -17.79 12.28
CA GLU A 82 1.38 -17.04 12.24
C GLU A 82 0.50 -17.49 11.06
N ALA A 83 1.09 -17.69 9.88
CA ALA A 83 0.36 -18.06 8.68
C ALA A 83 -0.17 -19.50 8.72
N SER A 84 0.56 -20.46 9.28
CA SER A 84 0.14 -21.87 9.28
C SER A 84 -1.14 -22.10 10.09
N ALA A 85 -1.18 -21.59 11.32
CA ALA A 85 -2.36 -21.72 12.18
C ALA A 85 -3.56 -20.94 11.61
N MET A 86 -3.32 -19.70 11.18
CA MET A 86 -4.38 -18.84 10.63
C MET A 86 -4.89 -19.34 9.28
N ARG A 87 -4.05 -19.97 8.46
CA ARG A 87 -4.44 -20.63 7.21
C ARG A 87 -5.44 -21.74 7.47
N THR A 88 -5.17 -22.62 8.42
CA THR A 88 -6.09 -23.72 8.76
C THR A 88 -7.44 -23.20 9.20
N LEU A 89 -7.47 -22.19 10.08
CA LEU A 89 -8.71 -21.54 10.52
C LEU A 89 -9.41 -20.80 9.37
N TYR A 90 -8.66 -20.18 8.47
CA TYR A 90 -9.21 -19.51 7.31
C TYR A 90 -9.87 -20.50 6.35
N ILE A 91 -9.25 -21.65 6.06
CA ILE A 91 -9.80 -22.67 5.16
C ILE A 91 -11.00 -23.37 5.78
N SER A 92 -10.95 -23.73 7.06
CA SER A 92 -12.05 -24.42 7.74
C SER A 92 -13.19 -23.46 8.12
N SER A 93 -12.85 -22.33 8.75
CA SER A 93 -13.78 -21.57 9.59
C SER A 93 -14.12 -20.16 9.09
N GLY A 94 -13.59 -19.74 7.94
CA GLY A 94 -14.17 -18.67 7.12
C GLY A 94 -13.34 -17.41 7.00
N ARG A 95 -13.91 -16.41 6.32
CA ARG A 95 -13.30 -15.09 6.10
C ARG A 95 -12.92 -14.35 7.37
N LYS A 96 -13.52 -14.69 8.52
CA LYS A 96 -13.18 -14.08 9.81
C LYS A 96 -11.70 -14.26 10.18
N TYR A 97 -11.03 -15.26 9.61
CA TYR A 97 -9.59 -15.50 9.77
C TYR A 97 -8.75 -15.04 8.56
N ALA A 98 -9.28 -14.21 7.65
CA ALA A 98 -8.58 -13.80 6.43
C ALA A 98 -7.63 -12.58 6.60
N HIS A 99 -7.27 -12.24 7.84
CA HIS A 99 -6.57 -10.99 8.18
C HIS A 99 -5.10 -11.15 8.57
N TYR A 100 -4.55 -12.36 8.49
CA TYR A 100 -3.12 -12.61 8.61
C TYR A 100 -2.39 -12.28 7.30
N SER A 101 -1.11 -11.92 7.41
CA SER A 101 -0.22 -11.69 6.27
C SER A 101 0.51 -12.97 5.91
N VAL A 102 0.85 -13.14 4.63
CA VAL A 102 1.55 -14.33 4.11
C VAL A 102 2.68 -13.90 3.19
N GLY A 103 3.82 -14.55 3.36
CA GLY A 103 4.93 -14.51 2.42
C GLY A 103 5.66 -13.17 2.37
N ARG A 104 6.56 -13.04 1.40
CA ARG A 104 7.49 -11.92 1.33
C ARG A 104 6.79 -10.56 1.20
N PHE A 105 5.73 -10.49 0.39
CA PHE A 105 4.95 -9.26 0.20
C PHE A 105 3.92 -9.02 1.30
N GLN A 106 3.81 -9.93 2.27
CA GLN A 106 2.92 -9.81 3.43
C GLN A 106 1.46 -9.54 3.02
N MET A 107 0.99 -10.24 2.00
CA MET A 107 -0.38 -10.09 1.47
C MET A 107 -1.37 -10.87 2.33
N LYS A 108 -2.58 -10.29 2.50
CA LYS A 108 -3.65 -10.91 3.28
C LYS A 108 -4.61 -11.72 2.38
N PRO A 109 -5.20 -12.84 2.84
CA PRO A 109 -6.25 -13.53 2.09
C PRO A 109 -7.46 -12.64 1.77
N SER A 110 -7.81 -11.72 2.68
CA SER A 110 -8.87 -10.73 2.44
C SER A 110 -8.51 -9.74 1.33
N PHE A 111 -7.23 -9.37 1.19
CA PHE A 111 -6.73 -8.56 0.09
C PHE A 111 -6.79 -9.33 -1.23
N ALA A 112 -6.25 -10.54 -1.27
CA ALA A 112 -6.28 -11.39 -2.46
C ALA A 112 -7.72 -11.65 -2.94
N GLU A 113 -8.65 -11.95 -2.02
CA GLU A 113 -10.06 -12.13 -2.38
C GLU A 113 -10.65 -10.89 -3.07
N LEU A 114 -10.34 -9.70 -2.55
CA LEU A 114 -10.81 -8.45 -3.11
C LEU A 114 -10.20 -8.18 -4.50
N VAL A 115 -8.92 -8.52 -4.69
CA VAL A 115 -8.24 -8.46 -5.99
C VAL A 115 -8.92 -9.41 -6.98
N GLU A 116 -9.06 -10.69 -6.63
CA GLU A 116 -9.70 -11.71 -7.48
C GLU A 116 -11.11 -11.26 -7.93
N ARG A 117 -11.92 -10.78 -6.98
CA ARG A 117 -13.27 -10.25 -7.24
C ARG A 117 -13.26 -9.08 -8.20
N THR A 118 -12.42 -8.08 -7.92
CA THR A 118 -12.40 -6.84 -8.69
C THR A 118 -11.85 -7.08 -10.09
N TYR A 119 -10.78 -7.87 -10.20
CA TYR A 119 -10.15 -8.27 -11.47
C TYR A 119 -11.13 -9.04 -12.37
N THR A 120 -11.84 -10.02 -11.80
CA THR A 120 -12.88 -10.80 -12.53
C THR A 120 -14.02 -9.88 -13.00
N ARG A 121 -14.56 -9.06 -12.09
CA ARG A 121 -15.68 -8.16 -12.40
C ARG A 121 -15.33 -7.13 -13.49
N GLN A 122 -14.10 -6.61 -13.47
CA GLN A 122 -13.64 -5.61 -14.42
C GLN A 122 -13.05 -6.19 -15.70
N LYS A 123 -13.03 -7.53 -15.84
CA LYS A 123 -12.48 -8.28 -16.99
C LYS A 123 -11.08 -7.81 -17.38
N LEU A 124 -10.19 -7.68 -16.38
CA LEU A 124 -8.85 -7.10 -16.55
C LEU A 124 -7.80 -8.05 -17.15
N GLY A 125 -8.15 -9.31 -17.40
CA GLY A 125 -7.31 -10.25 -18.11
C GLY A 125 -7.76 -11.70 -17.92
N PRO A 126 -6.86 -12.69 -18.16
CA PRO A 126 -7.26 -14.05 -18.48
C PRO A 126 -7.59 -14.93 -17.27
N TYR A 127 -7.16 -14.55 -16.07
CA TYR A 127 -7.34 -15.38 -14.88
C TYR A 127 -8.81 -15.50 -14.48
N LYS A 128 -9.24 -16.75 -14.28
CA LYS A 128 -10.56 -17.09 -13.74
C LYS A 128 -10.40 -17.59 -12.32
N PHE A 129 -11.19 -17.02 -11.41
CA PHE A 129 -11.13 -17.34 -9.98
C PHE A 129 -12.45 -17.94 -9.49
N ILE A 130 -12.36 -18.82 -8.49
CA ILE A 130 -13.53 -19.29 -7.74
C ILE A 130 -13.90 -18.22 -6.72
N ILE A 131 -14.87 -17.37 -7.06
CA ILE A 131 -15.28 -16.22 -6.24
C ILE A 131 -16.22 -16.62 -5.08
N SER A 132 -16.69 -17.87 -5.03
CA SER A 132 -17.57 -18.34 -3.95
C SER A 132 -16.84 -18.42 -2.60
N ASN A 133 -17.58 -18.29 -1.49
CA ASN A 133 -17.03 -18.42 -0.14
C ASN A 133 -16.98 -19.88 0.32
N THR A 134 -16.36 -20.75 -0.47
CA THR A 134 -16.25 -22.19 -0.17
C THR A 134 -14.91 -22.52 0.47
N SER A 135 -14.79 -23.66 1.14
CA SER A 135 -13.49 -24.15 1.65
C SER A 135 -12.48 -24.31 0.50
N LYS A 136 -12.92 -24.85 -0.65
CA LYS A 136 -12.10 -25.00 -1.86
C LYS A 136 -11.53 -23.66 -2.36
N ALA A 137 -12.37 -22.63 -2.52
CA ALA A 137 -11.91 -21.31 -2.96
C ALA A 137 -10.89 -20.69 -1.98
N ARG A 138 -11.13 -20.85 -0.67
CA ARG A 138 -10.22 -20.36 0.37
C ARG A 138 -8.89 -21.10 0.35
N SER A 139 -8.90 -22.41 0.17
CA SER A 139 -7.70 -23.24 0.06
C SER A 139 -6.85 -22.88 -1.16
N GLU A 140 -7.45 -22.70 -2.34
CA GLU A 140 -6.74 -22.26 -3.54
C GLU A 140 -6.10 -20.89 -3.35
N ARG A 141 -6.83 -19.93 -2.76
CA ARG A 141 -6.30 -18.59 -2.49
C ARG A 141 -5.13 -18.62 -1.53
N ALA A 142 -5.23 -19.41 -0.45
CA ALA A 142 -4.15 -19.58 0.51
C ALA A 142 -2.89 -20.17 -0.18
N ARG A 143 -3.06 -21.20 -1.00
CA ARG A 143 -1.96 -21.81 -1.77
C ARG A 143 -1.30 -20.81 -2.73
N ARG A 144 -2.08 -19.96 -3.40
CA ARG A 144 -1.53 -18.88 -4.26
C ARG A 144 -0.71 -17.91 -3.42
N LEU A 145 -1.20 -17.48 -2.26
CA LEU A 145 -0.47 -16.51 -1.42
C LEU A 145 0.87 -17.03 -0.90
N GLU A 146 1.06 -18.34 -0.78
CA GLU A 146 2.33 -18.94 -0.37
C GLU A 146 3.40 -18.91 -1.49
N SER A 147 2.98 -18.83 -2.75
CA SER A 147 3.88 -18.74 -3.91
C SER A 147 4.28 -17.30 -4.17
N ILE A 148 5.58 -17.05 -4.31
CA ILE A 148 6.10 -15.73 -4.66
C ILE A 148 5.62 -15.29 -6.05
N GLU A 149 5.55 -16.21 -7.00
CA GLU A 149 5.05 -15.98 -8.35
C GLU A 149 3.60 -15.49 -8.32
N TRP A 150 2.77 -16.06 -7.45
CA TRP A 150 1.39 -15.63 -7.28
C TRP A 150 1.26 -14.33 -6.48
N GLN A 151 2.14 -14.06 -5.51
CA GLN A 151 2.22 -12.73 -4.88
C GLN A 151 2.54 -11.66 -5.92
N VAL A 152 3.47 -11.91 -6.84
CA VAL A 152 3.77 -10.99 -7.95
C VAL A 152 2.56 -10.85 -8.89
N ARG A 153 1.87 -11.94 -9.23
CA ARG A 153 0.62 -11.85 -10.02
C ARG A 153 -0.45 -11.02 -9.32
N TYR A 154 -0.62 -11.14 -8.00
CA TYR A 154 -1.54 -10.29 -7.25
C TYR A 154 -1.09 -8.82 -7.24
N LEU A 155 0.21 -8.55 -7.18
CA LEU A 155 0.75 -7.20 -7.30
C LEU A 155 0.44 -6.59 -8.67
N VAL A 156 0.61 -7.35 -9.75
CA VAL A 156 0.25 -6.94 -11.11
C VAL A 156 -1.25 -6.61 -11.19
N MET A 157 -2.11 -7.51 -10.70
CA MET A 157 -3.56 -7.31 -10.72
C MET A 157 -3.97 -6.08 -9.89
N PHE A 158 -3.36 -5.90 -8.73
CA PHE A 158 -3.56 -4.72 -7.89
C PHE A 158 -3.23 -3.44 -8.64
N ASN A 159 -2.05 -3.35 -9.26
CA ASN A 159 -1.65 -2.16 -10.02
C ASN A 159 -2.61 -1.88 -11.18
N LYS A 160 -2.99 -2.90 -11.97
CA LYS A 160 -3.99 -2.75 -13.04
C LYS A 160 -5.34 -2.24 -12.54
N ILE A 161 -5.79 -2.73 -11.38
CA ILE A 161 -7.02 -2.24 -10.74
C ILE A 161 -6.88 -0.77 -10.33
N MET A 162 -5.75 -0.40 -9.72
CA MET A 162 -5.48 0.96 -9.28
C MET A 162 -5.39 1.93 -10.45
N ASP A 163 -4.64 1.57 -11.50
CA ASP A 163 -4.48 2.36 -12.73
C ASP A 163 -5.84 2.59 -13.39
N LYS A 164 -6.66 1.54 -13.54
CA LYS A 164 -8.01 1.68 -14.12
C LYS A 164 -8.94 2.52 -13.24
N ARG A 165 -8.90 2.32 -11.92
CA ARG A 165 -9.79 3.02 -10.98
C ARG A 165 -9.47 4.51 -10.89
N TYR A 166 -8.19 4.86 -10.96
CA TYR A 166 -7.69 6.21 -10.75
C TYR A 166 -7.13 6.84 -12.03
N ALA A 167 -7.49 6.33 -13.20
CA ALA A 167 -7.09 6.87 -14.50
C ALA A 167 -7.48 8.35 -14.72
N HIS A 168 -8.51 8.83 -14.00
CA HIS A 168 -8.96 10.21 -14.04
C HIS A 168 -8.12 11.16 -13.17
N ILE A 169 -7.27 10.63 -12.28
CA ILE A 169 -6.43 11.43 -11.40
C ILE A 169 -5.16 11.84 -12.15
N LYS A 170 -4.89 13.14 -12.18
CA LYS A 170 -3.58 13.66 -12.57
C LYS A 170 -2.68 13.71 -11.34
N TRP A 171 -1.66 12.86 -11.31
CA TRP A 171 -0.69 12.82 -10.22
C TRP A 171 0.23 14.05 -10.27
N LYS A 172 0.60 14.58 -9.10
CA LYS A 172 1.52 15.72 -9.00
C LYS A 172 2.93 15.33 -9.44
N ASN A 173 3.37 14.15 -9.01
CA ASN A 173 4.64 13.51 -9.31
C ASN A 173 4.52 12.00 -9.01
N GLU A 174 5.54 11.24 -9.38
CA GLU A 174 5.58 9.79 -9.11
C GLU A 174 5.59 9.48 -7.60
N GLU A 175 6.14 10.36 -6.77
CA GLU A 175 6.09 10.21 -5.31
C GLU A 175 4.65 10.23 -4.75
N ASP A 176 3.77 11.13 -5.25
CA ASP A 176 2.36 11.19 -4.82
C ASP A 176 1.63 9.90 -5.22
N LYS A 177 1.89 9.39 -6.43
CA LYS A 177 1.35 8.14 -6.94
C LYS A 177 1.81 6.95 -6.10
N ALA A 178 3.12 6.82 -5.86
CA ALA A 178 3.72 5.80 -5.02
C ALA A 178 3.16 5.81 -3.60
N ARG A 179 3.11 6.99 -2.96
CA ARG A 179 2.53 7.18 -1.63
C ARG A 179 1.06 6.75 -1.59
N PHE A 180 0.28 7.09 -2.61
CA PHE A 180 -1.12 6.71 -2.71
C PHE A 180 -1.28 5.19 -2.87
N TYR A 181 -0.51 4.56 -3.75
CA TYR A 181 -0.59 3.12 -4.04
C TYR A 181 -0.16 2.30 -2.83
N ALA A 182 0.95 2.65 -2.19
CA ALA A 182 1.40 2.02 -0.96
C ALA A 182 0.37 2.17 0.17
N THR A 183 -0.21 3.36 0.33
CA THR A 183 -1.29 3.57 1.32
C THR A 183 -2.49 2.69 1.02
N ALA A 184 -2.93 2.62 -0.25
CA ALA A 184 -4.05 1.79 -0.69
C ALA A 184 -3.78 0.30 -0.48
N PHE A 185 -2.55 -0.16 -0.70
CA PHE A 185 -2.13 -1.53 -0.44
C PHE A 185 -2.29 -1.89 1.04
N ASP A 186 -1.85 -1.01 1.94
CA ASP A 186 -1.82 -1.26 3.39
C ASP A 186 -3.20 -1.13 4.06
N VAL A 187 -3.96 -0.07 3.74
CA VAL A 187 -5.27 0.20 4.38
C VAL A 187 -6.46 -0.46 3.67
N GLY A 188 -6.22 -1.01 2.47
CA GLY A 188 -7.21 -1.62 1.61
C GLY A 188 -7.64 -0.70 0.46
N PHE A 189 -7.49 -1.20 -0.76
CA PHE A 189 -7.72 -0.42 -1.97
C PHE A 189 -9.19 -0.26 -2.34
N ASN A 190 -10.13 -0.93 -1.67
CA ASN A 190 -11.57 -0.72 -1.87
C ASN A 190 -12.05 0.65 -1.36
N ARG A 191 -11.27 1.33 -0.50
CA ARG A 191 -11.57 2.67 -0.01
C ARG A 191 -11.66 3.69 -1.16
N ASP A 192 -12.40 4.77 -0.93
CA ASP A 192 -12.49 5.89 -1.86
C ASP A 192 -11.22 6.76 -1.81
N GLU A 193 -11.01 7.56 -2.86
CA GLU A 193 -9.83 8.42 -2.99
C GLU A 193 -9.64 9.33 -1.76
N ARG A 194 -10.71 9.98 -1.30
CA ARG A 194 -10.68 10.89 -0.15
C ARG A 194 -10.17 10.17 1.10
N THR A 195 -10.62 8.94 1.34
CA THR A 195 -10.14 8.15 2.48
C THR A 195 -8.67 7.79 2.32
N ILE A 196 -8.21 7.35 1.14
CA ILE A 196 -6.80 7.02 0.91
C ILE A 196 -5.93 8.26 1.11
N ARG A 197 -6.29 9.40 0.52
CA ARG A 197 -5.57 10.67 0.71
C ARG A 197 -5.51 11.12 2.16
N ARG A 198 -6.62 11.01 2.90
CA ARG A 198 -6.63 11.28 4.34
C ARG A 198 -5.68 10.36 5.12
N MET A 199 -5.53 9.11 4.69
CA MET A 199 -4.61 8.16 5.30
C MET A 199 -3.15 8.37 4.89
N MET A 200 -2.88 9.16 3.82
CA MET A 200 -1.54 9.62 3.45
C MET A 200 -1.05 10.78 4.32
N SER A 201 -1.92 11.68 4.78
CA SER A 201 -1.54 12.85 5.60
C SER A 201 -1.32 12.51 7.08
N PRO A 202 -0.35 13.11 7.78
CA PRO A 202 -0.23 12.94 9.22
C PRO A 202 -1.55 13.37 9.85
N LYS A 203 -2.10 12.57 10.76
CA LYS A 203 -3.18 13.10 11.60
C LYS A 203 -2.57 14.22 12.43
N THR A 204 -2.85 15.47 12.10
CA THR A 204 -2.97 16.48 13.14
C THR A 204 -3.92 15.89 14.17
N THR A 205 -3.39 15.71 15.36
CA THR A 205 -4.03 15.22 16.57
C THR A 205 -5.44 15.79 16.74
N ASN A 206 -6.44 15.15 16.13
CA ASN A 206 -7.81 15.33 16.56
C ASN A 206 -8.01 14.39 17.75
N ARG A 207 -7.82 14.98 18.93
CA ARG A 207 -8.27 14.70 20.32
C ARG A 207 -9.30 13.60 20.63
N ARG A 208 -9.83 12.85 19.67
CA ARG A 208 -10.80 11.74 19.86
C ARG A 208 -10.19 10.34 19.85
N ILE A 209 -8.90 10.18 19.53
CA ILE A 209 -8.18 8.89 19.65
C ILE A 209 -7.37 8.84 20.96
N LEU A 210 -7.85 9.50 22.02
CA LEU A 210 -7.38 9.22 23.38
C LEU A 210 -8.10 8.01 23.99
N ASN A 211 -9.25 7.57 23.43
CA ASN A 211 -10.07 6.49 24.01
C ASN A 211 -10.12 5.19 23.19
N ARG A 212 -9.35 5.07 22.11
CA ARG A 212 -9.24 3.81 21.38
C ARG A 212 -7.81 3.33 21.53
N LYS A 213 -7.58 2.38 22.46
CA LYS A 213 -6.34 1.62 22.58
C LYS A 213 -5.99 1.03 21.21
N VAL A 214 -5.24 1.77 20.40
CA VAL A 214 -4.63 1.26 19.17
C VAL A 214 -3.48 0.40 19.66
N LYS A 215 -3.78 -0.87 19.97
CA LYS A 215 -2.78 -1.93 20.09
C LYS A 215 -2.17 -2.14 18.71
N ASN A 216 -1.17 -1.33 18.36
CA ASN A 216 -0.07 -1.64 17.44
C ASN A 216 0.86 -0.42 17.36
N VAL A 217 1.76 -0.34 18.32
CA VAL A 217 2.78 0.73 18.50
C VAL A 217 4.07 0.41 17.71
N ASN A 218 4.03 -0.45 16.69
CA ASN A 218 5.27 -1.02 16.11
C ASN A 218 5.61 -0.62 14.67
N SER A 219 5.00 0.41 14.07
CA SER A 219 5.58 1.03 12.88
C SER A 219 5.97 2.47 13.18
N LYS A 220 7.26 2.68 13.46
CA LYS A 220 7.84 4.00 13.69
C LYS A 220 7.72 4.91 12.44
N TYR A 221 7.46 4.33 11.26
CA TYR A 221 7.29 5.02 9.96
C TYR A 221 6.03 4.58 9.23
N ARG A 222 5.54 5.43 8.34
CA ARG A 222 4.30 5.20 7.58
C ARG A 222 4.60 4.53 6.25
N THR A 223 3.70 3.64 5.83
CA THR A 223 3.79 2.93 4.55
C THR A 223 4.05 3.87 3.38
N GLY A 224 3.32 4.99 3.30
CA GLY A 224 3.50 5.98 2.24
C GLY A 224 4.84 6.72 2.28
N ASP A 225 5.43 6.95 3.45
CA ASP A 225 6.71 7.66 3.56
C ASP A 225 7.88 6.76 3.15
N VAL A 226 7.79 5.48 3.52
CA VAL A 226 8.74 4.45 3.09
C VAL A 226 8.69 4.26 1.57
N ALA A 227 7.49 4.27 0.97
CA ALA A 227 7.34 4.17 -0.48
C ALA A 227 8.00 5.35 -1.21
N VAL A 228 7.82 6.57 -0.71
CA VAL A 228 8.48 7.76 -1.27
C VAL A 228 9.99 7.69 -1.09
N TRP A 229 10.48 7.26 0.08
CA TRP A 229 11.90 7.11 0.30
C TRP A 229 12.51 6.08 -0.66
N PHE A 230 11.85 4.96 -0.92
CA PHE A 230 12.25 4.00 -1.95
C PHE A 230 12.32 4.63 -3.35
N ILE A 231 11.29 5.38 -3.76
CA ILE A 231 11.26 6.10 -5.05
C ILE A 231 12.47 7.01 -5.22
N LEU A 232 12.81 7.78 -4.18
CA LEU A 232 13.88 8.77 -4.24
C LEU A 232 15.30 8.16 -4.21
N ASN A 233 15.47 7.01 -3.55
CA ASN A 233 16.82 6.51 -3.22
C ASN A 233 17.23 5.21 -3.92
N ASP A 234 16.28 4.36 -4.33
CA ASP A 234 16.62 3.01 -4.81
C ASP A 234 15.77 2.53 -5.98
N ALA A 235 14.64 3.18 -6.28
CA ALA A 235 13.75 2.74 -7.37
C ALA A 235 14.41 2.74 -8.74
N TYR A 236 15.39 3.62 -8.98
CA TYR A 236 16.17 3.66 -10.23
C TYR A 236 16.89 2.34 -10.54
N LYS A 237 17.13 1.49 -9.54
CA LYS A 237 17.75 0.17 -9.72
C LYS A 237 16.83 -0.85 -10.40
N PHE A 238 15.54 -0.54 -10.51
CA PHE A 238 14.48 -1.45 -10.98
C PHE A 238 13.78 -0.94 -12.25
N VAL A 239 14.28 0.16 -12.82
CA VAL A 239 13.81 0.72 -14.09
C VAL A 239 14.84 0.34 -15.18
N PRO A 240 14.39 -0.03 -16.41
CA PRO A 240 15.30 -0.31 -17.52
C PRO A 240 16.16 0.88 -17.96
#